data_AF-A0A4R1LWK7-F1
#
_entry.id   AF-A0A4R1LWK7-F1
#
_cell.length_a   1.000
_cell.length_b   1.000
_cell.length_c   1.000
_cell.angle_alpha   90.00
_cell.angle_beta   90.00
_cell.angle_gamma   90.00
#
_symmetry.space_group_name_H-M   'P 1'
#
loop_
_entity.id
_entity.type
_entity.pdbx_description
1 polymer ?
#
loop_
_entity_poly.entity_id
_entity_poly.type
_entity_poly.pdbx_seq_one_letter_code
_entity_poly.pdbx_strand_id
1 'polypeptide(L)'
;MSNRNATASWSGYSHQGQVGLLIALRTLQRNGIDLNTHFVQFETHEDVAVYEEPVGGPRTYLTVHQVKAYYSAANIYKSTYHGVLNGDFEPGNERYLHTAVGIGDWDTSATTNNNGVLRYAYTATQNHCGTTEIEEFIKTELSTILNASQPVIDEVYYRLSFELDHRIRMEHQKVHKYLFDIKFSLLEIDQLIRSTETFTKKDIYDCRKLFYETYIYVIHNANLTQDRIDKIHDNIIRQINNLDDSNFLMFLQRMNLNETPENLKKTQIYYNKEGLKQVFFKMIIEIIDTDPVLIENIVKFNKDTEASKFTLTAIIAEEEEKLTVVENILTNLKSQNLLWENHSLINRNIEIELINRNPAIFMVATPEQKDDDNDKFMFFANSKLVKREDALLKLNNGNNN
;
A
#
# COMPACT_ATOMS: atom_id res chain seq x y z
N MET A 1 -6.91 14.06 14.46
CA MET A 1 -5.63 13.42 14.13
C MET A 1 -5.82 11.93 14.32
N SER A 2 -5.72 11.13 13.25
CA SER A 2 -5.76 9.67 13.38
C SER A 2 -4.42 9.22 13.98
N ASN A 3 -4.44 8.72 15.21
CA ASN A 3 -3.24 8.42 16.01
C ASN A 3 -2.66 7.01 15.72
N ARG A 4 -2.99 6.41 14.58
CA ARG A 4 -2.67 5.01 14.25
C ARG A 4 -1.95 4.91 12.91
N ASN A 5 -0.66 4.54 12.93
CA ASN A 5 0.08 4.10 11.74
C ASN A 5 -0.05 2.59 11.53
N ALA A 6 -0.73 1.88 12.42
CA ALA A 6 -1.15 0.50 12.23
C ALA A 6 -2.51 0.47 11.52
N THR A 7 -2.51 0.81 10.24
CA THR A 7 -3.59 0.32 9.37
C THR A 7 -3.41 -1.18 9.22
N ALA A 8 -4.51 -1.93 9.14
CA ALA A 8 -4.53 -3.36 8.86
C ALA A 8 -3.90 -3.77 7.50
N SER A 9 -3.21 -2.85 6.82
CA SER A 9 -2.42 -3.09 5.63
C SER A 9 -1.05 -3.65 6.02
N TRP A 10 -1.01 -4.95 6.22
CA TRP A 10 0.23 -5.69 6.28
C TRP A 10 0.85 -5.68 4.89
N SER A 11 2.00 -5.05 4.79
CA SER A 11 2.81 -5.03 3.58
C SER A 11 4.27 -5.14 4.01
N GLY A 12 5.14 -5.57 3.11
CA GLY A 12 6.60 -5.55 3.37
C GLY A 12 7.16 -4.13 3.52
N TYR A 13 6.35 -3.11 3.25
CA TYR A 13 6.64 -1.68 3.43
C TYR A 13 6.10 -1.12 4.75
N SER A 14 5.22 -1.86 5.42
CA SER A 14 4.68 -1.45 6.72
C SER A 14 5.79 -1.44 7.77
N HIS A 15 5.65 -0.57 8.77
CA HIS A 15 6.61 -0.50 9.86
C HIS A 15 6.79 -1.86 10.57
N GLN A 16 5.71 -2.62 10.70
CA GLN A 16 5.74 -3.93 11.31
C GLN A 16 6.52 -4.97 10.47
N GLY A 17 6.31 -5.00 9.16
CA GLY A 17 7.11 -5.84 8.26
C GLY A 17 8.60 -5.48 8.34
N GLN A 18 8.92 -4.19 8.35
CA GLN A 18 10.29 -3.69 8.49
C GLN A 18 10.92 -4.04 9.86
N VAL A 19 10.17 -3.97 10.96
CA VAL A 19 10.64 -4.44 12.27
C VAL A 19 10.99 -5.93 12.23
N GLY A 20 10.19 -6.76 11.57
CA GLY A 20 10.51 -8.18 11.41
C GLY A 20 11.78 -8.42 10.60
N LEU A 21 12.03 -7.64 9.53
CA LEU A 21 13.31 -7.68 8.81
C LEU A 21 14.48 -7.32 9.72
N LEU A 22 14.37 -6.25 10.51
CA LEU A 22 15.42 -5.85 11.47
C LEU A 22 15.74 -6.98 12.46
N ILE A 23 14.70 -7.61 13.02
CA ILE A 23 14.82 -8.74 13.95
C ILE A 23 15.55 -9.91 13.26
N ALA A 24 15.19 -10.22 12.01
CA ALA A 24 15.84 -11.28 11.24
C ALA A 24 17.35 -11.00 11.05
N LEU A 25 17.71 -9.78 10.63
CA LEU A 25 19.11 -9.37 10.42
C LEU A 25 19.94 -9.41 11.69
N ARG A 26 19.36 -9.00 12.82
CA ARG A 26 20.04 -9.11 14.12
C ARG A 26 20.17 -10.54 14.59
N THR A 27 19.18 -11.37 14.31
CA THR A 27 19.22 -12.79 14.64
C THR A 27 20.29 -13.48 13.81
N LEU A 28 20.42 -13.17 12.52
CA LEU A 28 21.46 -13.67 11.62
C LEU A 28 22.90 -13.45 12.12
N GLN A 29 23.12 -12.40 12.91
CA GLN A 29 24.43 -12.05 13.45
C GLN A 29 24.75 -12.74 14.78
N ARG A 30 23.82 -13.54 15.35
CA ARG A 30 24.04 -14.26 16.60
C ARG A 30 24.98 -15.45 16.39
N ASN A 31 25.91 -15.64 17.31
CA ASN A 31 26.83 -16.77 17.28
C ASN A 31 26.10 -18.09 17.56
N GLY A 32 26.45 -19.15 16.81
CA GLY A 32 26.01 -20.52 17.09
C GLY A 32 24.60 -20.87 16.62
N ILE A 33 23.98 -20.03 15.78
CA ILE A 33 22.67 -20.33 15.17
C ILE A 33 22.86 -21.26 13.95
N ASP A 34 21.91 -22.18 13.75
CA ASP A 34 21.78 -22.91 12.48
C ASP A 34 20.73 -22.24 11.60
N LEU A 35 21.20 -21.68 10.48
CA LEU A 35 20.36 -20.93 9.56
C LEU A 35 19.24 -21.76 8.92
N ASN A 36 19.38 -23.08 8.88
CA ASN A 36 18.39 -23.99 8.29
C ASN A 36 17.21 -24.27 9.22
N THR A 37 17.45 -24.23 10.54
CA THR A 37 16.45 -24.57 11.54
C THR A 37 15.81 -23.34 12.17
N HIS A 38 16.38 -22.15 11.95
CA HIS A 38 15.87 -20.90 12.48
C HIS A 38 15.01 -20.16 11.46
N PHE A 39 13.87 -19.68 11.94
CA PHE A 39 12.88 -18.98 11.11
C PHE A 39 12.45 -17.68 11.77
N VAL A 40 12.15 -16.70 10.93
CA VAL A 40 11.32 -15.55 11.29
C VAL A 40 9.94 -15.74 10.68
N GLN A 41 8.89 -15.55 11.49
CA GLN A 41 7.50 -15.68 11.09
C GLN A 41 6.73 -14.40 11.41
N PHE A 42 5.76 -14.09 10.56
CA PHE A 42 4.93 -12.90 10.62
C PHE A 42 3.46 -13.30 10.77
N GLU A 43 2.71 -12.52 11.54
CA GLU A 43 1.24 -12.57 11.68
C GLU A 43 0.60 -13.82 12.29
N THR A 44 1.28 -14.96 12.32
CA THR A 44 0.67 -16.23 12.75
C THR A 44 0.76 -16.43 14.26
N HIS A 45 1.97 -16.47 14.82
CA HIS A 45 2.16 -16.69 16.26
C HIS A 45 1.99 -15.39 17.05
N GLU A 46 2.54 -14.29 16.55
CA GLU A 46 2.33 -12.92 17.03
C GLU A 46 2.57 -11.99 15.84
N ASP A 47 2.59 -10.69 16.11
CA ASP A 47 3.02 -9.67 15.16
C ASP A 47 4.31 -10.06 14.40
N VAL A 48 5.37 -10.49 15.12
CA VAL A 48 6.57 -11.18 14.58
C VAL A 48 7.07 -12.20 15.61
N ALA A 49 7.55 -13.36 15.17
CA ALA A 49 8.19 -14.35 16.04
C ALA A 49 9.46 -14.96 15.40
N VAL A 50 10.46 -15.26 16.22
CA VAL A 50 11.63 -16.04 15.84
C VAL A 50 11.57 -17.38 16.55
N TYR A 51 11.71 -18.46 15.81
CA TYR A 51 11.72 -19.81 16.37
C TYR A 51 12.79 -20.69 15.75
N GLU A 52 13.12 -21.75 16.48
CA GLU A 52 13.91 -22.87 16.00
C GLU A 52 12.99 -24.08 15.79
N GLU A 53 13.16 -24.77 14.67
CA GLU A 53 12.46 -26.01 14.34
C GLU A 53 13.47 -27.03 13.78
N PRO A 54 14.12 -27.81 14.66
CA PRO A 54 15.07 -28.84 14.24
C PRO A 54 14.39 -29.98 13.49
N VAL A 55 15.11 -30.64 12.59
CA VAL A 55 14.61 -31.81 11.87
C VAL A 55 14.25 -32.92 12.86
N GLY A 56 12.97 -33.29 12.93
CA GLY A 56 12.47 -34.30 13.85
C GLY A 56 12.34 -33.84 15.31
N GLY A 57 12.52 -32.54 15.59
CA GLY A 57 12.35 -31.92 16.89
C GLY A 57 11.09 -31.05 16.99
N PRO A 58 10.69 -30.64 18.21
CA PRO A 58 9.60 -29.70 18.40
C PRO A 58 10.02 -28.27 18.05
N ARG A 59 9.07 -27.48 17.56
CA ARG A 59 9.24 -26.03 17.41
C ARG A 59 9.40 -25.36 18.77
N THR A 60 10.39 -24.47 18.88
CA THR A 60 10.62 -23.64 20.08
C THR A 60 10.67 -22.16 19.71
N TYR A 61 9.71 -21.37 20.20
CA TYR A 61 9.71 -19.92 20.00
C TYR A 61 10.73 -19.24 20.91
N LEU A 62 11.76 -18.65 20.29
CA LEU A 62 12.87 -18.00 20.98
C LEU A 62 12.48 -16.59 21.42
N THR A 63 12.03 -15.76 20.47
CA THR A 63 11.61 -14.39 20.76
C THR A 63 10.31 -14.09 20.06
N VAL A 64 9.43 -13.37 20.75
CA VAL A 64 8.09 -13.04 20.26
C VAL A 64 7.88 -11.55 20.43
N HIS A 65 7.40 -10.89 19.39
CA HIS A 65 7.47 -9.45 19.26
C HIS A 65 6.11 -8.89 18.92
N GLN A 66 5.67 -7.90 19.69
CA GLN A 66 4.46 -7.13 19.43
C GLN A 66 4.80 -5.71 19.00
N VAL A 67 4.25 -5.25 17.88
CA VAL A 67 4.60 -3.97 17.25
C VAL A 67 3.44 -2.98 17.36
N LYS A 68 3.71 -1.83 17.98
CA LYS A 68 2.71 -0.78 18.22
C LYS A 68 3.20 0.57 17.67
N ALA A 69 2.80 0.86 16.43
CA ALA A 69 3.17 2.08 15.69
C ALA A 69 2.17 3.23 15.93
N TYR A 70 2.05 3.67 17.18
CA TYR A 70 1.09 4.71 17.58
C TYR A 70 1.80 6.01 17.99
N TYR A 71 1.27 7.14 17.56
CA TYR A 71 1.85 8.48 17.78
C TYR A 71 1.02 9.38 18.71
N SER A 72 0.02 8.85 19.42
CA SER A 72 -0.76 9.64 20.38
C SER A 72 0.09 10.10 21.56
N ALA A 73 -0.26 11.25 22.14
CA ALA A 73 0.32 11.71 23.41
C ALA A 73 0.14 10.70 24.56
N ALA A 74 -0.87 9.83 24.51
CA ALA A 74 -1.04 8.77 25.52
C ALA A 74 -0.02 7.62 25.38
N ASN A 75 0.59 7.44 24.20
CA ASN A 75 1.49 6.31 23.93
C ASN A 75 2.86 6.43 24.59
N ILE A 76 3.14 7.55 25.26
CA ILE A 76 4.33 7.75 26.10
C ILE A 76 4.20 7.12 27.50
N TYR A 77 3.00 6.65 27.87
CA TYR A 77 2.72 6.03 29.17
C TYR A 77 2.61 4.52 29.07
N LYS A 78 3.17 3.80 30.04
CA LYS A 78 3.16 2.33 30.12
C LYS A 78 1.74 1.77 30.24
N SER A 79 0.86 2.49 30.91
CA SER A 79 -0.55 2.08 31.12
C SER A 79 -1.33 1.90 29.82
N THR A 80 -0.98 2.64 28.76
CA THR A 80 -1.56 2.49 27.41
C THR A 80 -1.35 1.10 26.83
N TYR A 81 -0.32 0.37 27.28
CA TYR A 81 0.02 -0.97 26.83
C TYR A 81 -0.42 -2.06 27.81
N HIS A 82 -1.31 -1.77 28.77
CA HIS A 82 -1.75 -2.74 29.78
C HIS A 82 -2.17 -4.10 29.19
N GLY A 83 -2.87 -4.10 28.05
CA GLY A 83 -3.29 -5.33 27.35
C GLY A 83 -2.12 -6.16 26.80
N VAL A 84 -1.06 -5.53 26.31
CA VAL A 84 0.19 -6.22 25.91
C VAL A 84 0.86 -6.82 27.15
N LEU A 85 0.95 -6.02 28.22
CA LEU A 85 1.74 -6.36 29.41
C LEU A 85 1.08 -7.44 30.29
N ASN A 86 -0.24 -7.56 30.24
CA ASN A 86 -1.02 -8.40 31.16
C ASN A 86 -2.15 -9.21 30.50
N GLY A 87 -2.40 -9.02 29.21
CA GLY A 87 -3.39 -9.80 28.46
C GLY A 87 -2.78 -11.00 27.74
N ASP A 88 -3.43 -11.44 26.67
CA ASP A 88 -2.98 -12.56 25.85
C ASP A 88 -1.78 -12.14 25.01
N PHE A 89 -0.58 -12.49 25.47
CA PHE A 89 0.68 -12.36 24.74
C PHE A 89 1.23 -13.76 24.53
N GLU A 90 1.45 -14.13 23.27
CA GLU A 90 1.75 -15.51 22.92
C GLU A 90 3.10 -15.96 23.50
N PRO A 91 3.25 -17.26 23.84
CA PRO A 91 4.40 -17.73 24.57
C PRO A 91 5.66 -17.78 23.70
N GLY A 92 6.79 -17.43 24.33
CA GLY A 92 8.14 -17.67 23.84
C GLY A 92 9.16 -17.36 24.95
N ASN A 93 10.43 -17.66 24.73
CA ASN A 93 11.45 -17.49 25.77
C ASN A 93 11.58 -16.01 26.18
N GLU A 94 11.51 -15.10 25.22
CA GLU A 94 11.48 -13.65 25.45
C GLU A 94 10.30 -13.00 24.71
N ARG A 95 9.70 -11.98 25.34
CA ARG A 95 8.59 -11.20 24.80
C ARG A 95 8.98 -9.74 24.69
N TYR A 96 8.86 -9.17 23.50
CA TYR A 96 9.28 -7.81 23.21
C TYR A 96 8.12 -6.93 22.76
N LEU A 97 8.09 -5.71 23.28
CA LEU A 97 7.25 -4.64 22.77
C LEU A 97 8.09 -3.66 21.97
N HIS A 98 7.67 -3.40 20.74
CA HIS A 98 8.18 -2.36 19.87
C HIS A 98 7.20 -1.19 19.85
N THR A 99 7.67 0.03 20.12
CA THR A 99 6.85 1.24 20.07
C THR A 99 7.44 2.28 19.13
N ALA A 100 6.56 3.05 18.48
CA ALA A 100 6.98 4.19 17.64
C ALA A 100 7.46 5.41 18.45
N VAL A 101 7.04 5.51 19.72
CA VAL A 101 7.39 6.60 20.63
C VAL A 101 7.98 6.03 21.92
N GLY A 102 8.85 6.81 22.57
CA GLY A 102 9.45 6.43 23.84
C GLY A 102 8.42 6.41 24.98
N ILE A 103 8.44 5.35 25.79
CA ILE A 103 7.65 5.25 27.02
C ILE A 103 8.46 5.84 28.17
N GLY A 104 8.02 6.98 28.69
CA GLY A 104 8.76 7.79 29.67
C GLY A 104 8.68 7.27 31.10
N ASP A 105 7.61 6.55 31.45
CA ASP A 105 7.34 6.06 32.81
C ASP A 105 7.53 4.54 32.94
N TRP A 106 8.26 3.88 32.03
CA TRP A 106 8.35 2.42 31.99
C TRP A 106 8.76 1.77 33.32
N ASP A 107 9.74 2.38 33.98
CA ASP A 107 10.36 1.90 35.22
C ASP A 107 9.67 2.47 36.49
N THR A 108 8.85 3.51 36.35
CA THR A 108 8.21 4.23 37.47
C THR A 108 6.69 4.01 37.56
N SER A 109 6.07 3.51 36.49
CA SER A 109 4.63 3.27 36.40
C SER A 109 4.17 2.15 37.32
N ALA A 110 3.00 2.32 37.94
CA ALA A 110 2.32 1.28 38.72
C ALA A 110 1.71 0.17 37.86
N THR A 111 1.76 0.29 36.52
CA THR A 111 1.22 -0.72 35.60
C THR A 111 2.03 -2.02 35.72
N THR A 112 1.34 -3.11 36.07
CA THR A 112 1.91 -4.45 36.17
C THR A 112 2.39 -4.97 34.81
N ASN A 113 3.30 -5.94 34.84
CA ASN A 113 3.83 -6.61 33.65
C ASN A 113 3.92 -8.12 33.92
N ASN A 114 2.75 -8.76 33.99
CA ASN A 114 2.65 -10.17 34.34
C ASN A 114 3.29 -11.09 33.28
N ASN A 115 3.32 -10.63 32.02
CA ASN A 115 3.92 -11.38 30.91
C ASN A 115 5.44 -11.23 30.82
N GLY A 116 6.06 -10.40 31.67
CA GLY A 116 7.51 -10.16 31.64
C GLY A 116 7.99 -9.51 30.34
N VAL A 117 7.14 -8.70 29.70
CA VAL A 117 7.44 -8.07 28.41
C VAL A 117 8.60 -7.07 28.56
N LEU A 118 9.56 -7.14 27.63
CA LEU A 118 10.71 -6.27 27.55
C LEU A 118 10.49 -5.16 26.52
N ARG A 119 11.08 -3.98 26.72
CA ARG A 119 11.20 -2.99 25.63
C ARG A 119 12.27 -3.46 24.67
N TYR A 120 11.99 -3.43 23.38
CA TYR A 120 13.00 -3.75 22.38
C TYR A 120 14.04 -2.63 22.26
N ALA A 121 15.31 -2.99 22.38
CA ALA A 121 16.42 -2.04 22.24
C ALA A 121 16.84 -1.89 20.78
N TYR A 122 16.63 -0.70 20.20
CA TYR A 122 17.10 -0.34 18.87
C TYR A 122 18.56 0.13 18.91
N THR A 123 18.96 0.81 19.97
CA THR A 123 20.36 1.12 20.29
C THR A 123 20.60 0.92 21.79
N ALA A 124 21.82 1.16 22.27
CA ALA A 124 22.13 1.08 23.70
C ALA A 124 21.27 2.02 24.58
N THR A 125 20.75 3.11 24.01
CA THR A 125 19.98 4.13 24.74
C THR A 125 18.57 4.33 24.20
N GLN A 126 18.21 3.67 23.10
CA GLN A 126 16.93 3.87 22.40
C GLN A 126 16.10 2.60 22.39
N ASN A 127 14.93 2.67 23.02
CA ASN A 127 13.97 1.57 23.18
C ASN A 127 12.66 1.80 22.40
N HIS A 128 12.69 2.64 21.38
CA HIS A 128 11.58 2.95 20.48
C HIS A 128 12.12 3.24 19.08
N CYS A 129 11.31 3.11 18.05
CA CYS A 129 11.71 3.41 16.67
C CYS A 129 10.52 3.99 15.92
N GLY A 130 10.65 5.22 15.47
CA GLY A 130 9.67 5.84 14.60
C GLY A 130 9.52 5.06 13.29
N THR A 131 8.35 5.19 12.65
CA THR A 131 8.04 4.57 11.36
C THR A 131 8.93 5.04 10.23
N THR A 132 9.56 6.21 10.36
CA THR A 132 10.52 6.75 9.39
C THR A 132 11.97 6.37 9.70
N GLU A 133 12.27 5.78 10.86
CA GLU A 133 13.63 5.48 11.32
C GLU A 133 14.04 4.03 11.03
N ILE A 134 13.06 3.13 10.93
CA ILE A 134 13.30 1.68 10.84
C ILE A 134 14.13 1.28 9.61
N GLU A 135 13.95 1.98 8.49
CA GLU A 135 14.72 1.74 7.26
C GLU A 135 16.22 1.94 7.51
N GLU A 136 16.61 2.98 8.24
CA GLU A 136 18.01 3.27 8.54
C GLU A 136 18.62 2.23 9.50
N PHE A 137 17.85 1.73 10.47
CA PHE A 137 18.30 0.62 11.31
C PHE A 137 18.56 -0.64 10.50
N ILE A 138 17.65 -0.99 9.59
CA ILE A 138 17.82 -2.15 8.69
C ILE A 138 19.08 -1.98 7.84
N LYS A 139 19.26 -0.81 7.21
CA LYS A 139 20.44 -0.52 6.39
C LYS A 139 21.74 -0.55 7.19
N THR A 140 21.71 -0.15 8.46
CA THR A 140 22.87 -0.25 9.36
C THR A 140 23.26 -1.70 9.64
N GLU A 141 22.28 -2.58 9.92
CA GLU A 141 22.55 -4.01 10.10
C GLU A 141 23.06 -4.65 8.79
N LEU A 142 22.46 -4.30 7.65
CA LEU A 142 22.93 -4.78 6.34
C LEU A 142 24.37 -4.33 6.04
N SER A 143 24.70 -3.07 6.34
CA SER A 143 26.06 -2.54 6.22
C SER A 143 27.05 -3.34 7.07
N THR A 144 26.64 -3.74 8.28
CA THR A 144 27.46 -4.57 9.17
C THR A 144 27.66 -5.98 8.62
N ILE A 145 26.61 -6.60 8.06
CA ILE A 145 26.66 -7.96 7.51
C ILE A 145 27.48 -8.04 6.22
N LEU A 146 27.31 -7.06 5.33
CA LEU A 146 27.87 -7.07 3.97
C LEU A 146 29.20 -6.33 3.85
N ASN A 147 29.45 -5.32 4.70
CA ASN A 147 30.56 -4.39 4.56
C ASN A 147 30.67 -3.81 3.13
N ALA A 148 29.53 -3.39 2.58
CA ALA A 148 29.38 -2.97 1.19
C ALA A 148 29.04 -1.47 1.07
N SER A 149 29.07 -0.94 -0.15
CA SER A 149 28.69 0.44 -0.43
C SER A 149 27.19 0.68 -0.32
N GLN A 150 26.79 1.93 -0.04
CA GLN A 150 25.37 2.29 0.13
C GLN A 150 24.44 1.81 -1.01
N PRO A 151 24.81 1.91 -2.31
CA PRO A 151 23.96 1.40 -3.39
C PRO A 151 23.68 -0.10 -3.32
N VAL A 152 24.66 -0.90 -2.87
CA VAL A 152 24.48 -2.35 -2.68
C VAL A 152 23.56 -2.60 -1.49
N ILE A 153 23.73 -1.86 -0.40
CA ILE A 153 22.86 -1.94 0.78
C ILE A 153 21.42 -1.58 0.43
N ASP A 154 21.21 -0.51 -0.35
CA ASP A 154 19.90 -0.10 -0.81
C ASP A 154 19.25 -1.19 -1.69
N GLU A 155 19.99 -1.77 -2.65
CA GLU A 155 19.47 -2.84 -3.50
C GLU A 155 19.04 -4.08 -2.69
N VAL A 156 19.86 -4.50 -1.72
CA VAL A 156 19.55 -5.64 -0.84
C VAL A 156 18.33 -5.34 0.03
N TYR A 157 18.24 -4.12 0.57
CA TYR A 157 17.07 -3.68 1.33
C TYR A 157 15.79 -3.73 0.48
N TYR A 158 15.84 -3.22 -0.76
CA TYR A 158 14.70 -3.27 -1.68
C TYR A 158 14.27 -4.71 -1.97
N ARG A 159 15.23 -5.62 -2.19
CA ARG A 159 14.95 -7.05 -2.40
C ARG A 159 14.25 -7.68 -1.20
N LEU A 160 14.78 -7.49 0.01
CA LEU A 160 14.20 -8.06 1.23
C LEU A 160 12.78 -7.52 1.49
N SER A 161 12.60 -6.21 1.36
CA SER A 161 11.29 -5.57 1.55
C SER A 161 10.28 -5.99 0.47
N PHE A 162 10.72 -6.11 -0.78
CA PHE A 162 9.90 -6.63 -1.88
C PHE A 162 9.47 -8.08 -1.64
N GLU A 163 10.39 -8.94 -1.22
CA GLU A 163 10.10 -10.36 -1.04
C GLU A 163 9.17 -10.60 0.15
N LEU A 164 9.34 -9.84 1.23
CA LEU A 164 8.39 -9.83 2.34
C LEU A 164 6.99 -9.36 1.90
N ASP A 165 6.90 -8.26 1.14
CA ASP A 165 5.63 -7.77 0.60
C ASP A 165 4.97 -8.82 -0.31
N HIS A 166 5.75 -9.44 -1.18
CA HIS A 166 5.27 -10.49 -2.06
C HIS A 166 4.70 -11.67 -1.26
N ARG A 167 5.43 -12.17 -0.25
CA ARG A 167 4.99 -13.27 0.61
C ARG A 167 3.69 -12.93 1.33
N ILE A 168 3.62 -11.75 1.95
CA ILE A 168 2.40 -11.28 2.65
C ILE A 168 1.21 -11.25 1.69
N ARG A 169 1.37 -10.64 0.51
CA ARG A 169 0.29 -10.54 -0.49
C ARG A 169 -0.19 -11.91 -0.96
N MET A 170 0.71 -12.85 -1.21
CA MET A 170 0.35 -14.21 -1.64
C MET A 170 -0.43 -14.94 -0.55
N GLU A 171 -0.01 -14.80 0.70
CA GLU A 171 -0.66 -15.45 1.85
C GLU A 171 -2.01 -14.82 2.18
N HIS A 172 -2.15 -13.50 2.02
CA HIS A 172 -3.40 -12.75 2.22
C HIS A 172 -4.50 -13.04 1.18
N GLN A 173 -4.17 -13.75 0.11
CA GLN A 173 -5.19 -14.29 -0.81
C GLN A 173 -5.94 -15.49 -0.23
N LYS A 174 -5.40 -16.13 0.83
CA LYS A 174 -6.05 -17.26 1.50
C LYS A 174 -7.26 -16.78 2.29
N VAL A 175 -8.31 -17.62 2.32
CA VAL A 175 -9.60 -17.28 2.94
C VAL A 175 -9.49 -17.07 4.46
N HIS A 176 -8.56 -17.76 5.12
CA HIS A 176 -8.44 -17.74 6.58
C HIS A 176 -7.01 -17.51 7.04
N LYS A 177 -6.86 -16.65 8.06
CA LYS A 177 -5.57 -16.27 8.64
C LYS A 177 -4.75 -17.46 9.19
N TYR A 178 -5.41 -18.49 9.74
CA TYR A 178 -4.69 -19.67 10.26
C TYR A 178 -3.98 -20.49 9.16
N LEU A 179 -4.29 -20.24 7.88
CA LEU A 179 -3.62 -20.85 6.74
C LEU A 179 -2.37 -20.06 6.28
N PHE A 180 -2.11 -18.90 6.89
CA PHE A 180 -0.98 -18.06 6.53
C PHE A 180 0.33 -18.72 6.97
N ASP A 181 1.28 -18.78 6.04
CA ASP A 181 2.65 -19.24 6.25
C ASP A 181 3.65 -18.17 5.81
N ILE A 182 3.52 -16.99 6.41
CA ILE A 182 4.43 -15.87 6.16
C ILE A 182 5.67 -16.07 7.03
N LYS A 183 6.65 -16.82 6.50
CA LYS A 183 7.93 -17.06 7.17
C LYS A 183 9.10 -17.10 6.19
N PHE A 184 10.27 -16.88 6.74
CA PHE A 184 11.55 -17.02 6.07
C PHE A 184 12.48 -17.84 6.95
N SER A 185 13.20 -18.79 6.37
CA SER A 185 14.37 -19.34 7.06
C SER A 185 15.47 -18.27 7.12
N LEU A 186 16.32 -18.31 8.14
CA LEU A 186 17.46 -17.40 8.17
C LEU A 186 18.43 -17.69 7.02
N LEU A 187 18.51 -18.94 6.55
CA LEU A 187 19.28 -19.30 5.35
C LEU A 187 18.74 -18.57 4.11
N GLU A 188 17.43 -18.57 3.91
CA GLU A 188 16.79 -17.86 2.80
C GLU A 188 17.10 -16.36 2.83
N ILE A 189 17.06 -15.75 4.01
CA ILE A 189 17.41 -14.33 4.16
C ILE A 189 18.90 -14.10 3.85
N ASP A 190 19.81 -14.94 4.35
CA ASP A 190 21.24 -14.83 4.05
C ASP A 190 21.51 -14.97 2.54
N GLN A 191 20.82 -15.90 1.86
CA GLN A 191 20.89 -16.06 0.41
C GLN A 191 20.38 -14.82 -0.36
N LEU A 192 19.27 -14.22 0.08
CA LEU A 192 18.75 -12.98 -0.52
C LEU A 192 19.74 -11.83 -0.35
N ILE A 193 20.36 -11.71 0.83
CA ILE A 193 21.35 -10.68 1.15
C ILE A 193 22.62 -10.82 0.32
N ARG A 194 23.08 -12.06 0.10
CA ARG A 194 24.32 -12.36 -0.63
C ARG A 194 24.13 -12.60 -2.12
N SER A 195 22.91 -12.46 -2.62
CA SER A 195 22.62 -12.61 -4.04
C SER A 195 23.41 -11.59 -4.87
N THR A 196 24.02 -12.06 -5.95
CA THR A 196 24.74 -11.22 -6.92
C THR A 196 23.90 -10.87 -8.15
N GLU A 197 22.69 -11.42 -8.23
CA GLU A 197 21.76 -11.12 -9.31
C GLU A 197 21.28 -9.67 -9.18
N THR A 198 21.15 -8.94 -10.29
CA THR A 198 20.59 -7.59 -10.25
C THR A 198 19.11 -7.63 -9.87
N PHE A 199 18.69 -6.75 -8.95
CA PHE A 199 17.28 -6.62 -8.59
C PHE A 199 16.45 -5.97 -9.71
N THR A 200 15.87 -6.80 -10.58
CA THR A 200 15.09 -6.35 -11.75
C THR A 200 13.68 -5.86 -11.42
N LYS A 201 13.22 -5.99 -10.17
CA LYS A 201 11.87 -5.63 -9.71
C LYS A 201 11.78 -4.24 -9.09
N LYS A 202 12.79 -3.39 -9.29
CA LYS A 202 12.86 -2.05 -8.68
C LYS A 202 11.67 -1.15 -9.03
N ASP A 203 11.27 -1.13 -10.30
CA ASP A 203 10.16 -0.27 -10.75
C ASP A 203 8.82 -0.62 -10.07
N ILE A 204 8.50 -1.92 -10.00
CA ILE A 204 7.27 -2.38 -9.34
C ILE A 204 7.34 -2.20 -7.82
N TYR A 205 8.51 -2.43 -7.22
CA TYR A 205 8.75 -2.13 -5.81
C TYR A 205 8.46 -0.65 -5.49
N ASP A 206 9.02 0.27 -6.27
CA ASP A 206 8.83 1.71 -6.05
C ASP A 206 7.36 2.09 -6.18
N CYS A 207 6.69 1.61 -7.22
CA CYS A 207 5.27 1.89 -7.44
C CYS A 207 4.39 1.40 -6.29
N ARG A 208 4.61 0.17 -5.79
CA ARG A 208 3.86 -0.39 -4.65
C ARG A 208 4.16 0.34 -3.35
N LYS A 209 5.44 0.58 -3.04
CA LYS A 209 5.87 1.32 -1.85
C LYS A 209 5.27 2.72 -1.84
N LEU A 210 5.38 3.46 -2.94
CA LEU A 210 4.85 4.81 -3.02
C LEU A 210 3.31 4.83 -2.96
N PHE A 211 2.61 3.88 -3.56
CA PHE A 211 1.15 3.77 -3.43
C PHE A 211 0.73 3.57 -1.97
N TYR A 212 1.38 2.63 -1.27
CA TYR A 212 1.20 2.38 0.15
C TYR A 212 1.47 3.64 0.98
N GLU A 213 2.64 4.27 0.83
CA GLU A 213 3.02 5.47 1.58
C GLU A 213 2.03 6.63 1.37
N THR A 214 1.55 6.82 0.14
CA THR A 214 0.55 7.86 -0.14
C THR A 214 -0.80 7.53 0.48
N TYR A 215 -1.24 6.27 0.47
CA TYR A 215 -2.44 5.86 1.19
C TYR A 215 -2.32 6.19 2.69
N ILE A 216 -1.22 5.75 3.34
CA ILE A 216 -0.93 6.01 4.75
C ILE A 216 -0.89 7.52 5.04
N TYR A 217 -0.23 8.29 4.19
CA TYR A 217 -0.19 9.74 4.32
C TYR A 217 -1.60 10.35 4.29
N VAL A 218 -2.44 9.98 3.34
CA VAL A 218 -3.78 10.59 3.21
C VAL A 218 -4.67 10.22 4.39
N ILE A 219 -4.71 8.96 4.82
CA ILE A 219 -5.57 8.54 5.94
C ILE A 219 -5.20 9.22 7.27
N HIS A 220 -3.90 9.45 7.54
CA HIS A 220 -3.47 10.13 8.76
C HIS A 220 -3.93 11.59 8.78
N ASN A 221 -3.90 12.24 7.62
CA ASN A 221 -4.29 13.64 7.46
C ASN A 221 -5.81 13.82 7.34
N ALA A 222 -6.57 12.78 7.00
CA ALA A 222 -8.01 12.87 6.70
C ALA A 222 -8.95 12.88 7.94
N ASN A 223 -8.43 12.88 9.17
CA ASN A 223 -9.23 12.89 10.42
C ASN A 223 -10.40 11.89 10.44
N LEU A 224 -10.15 10.64 10.01
CA LEU A 224 -11.15 9.58 9.91
C LEU A 224 -11.26 8.76 11.20
N THR A 225 -12.42 8.15 11.42
CA THR A 225 -12.60 7.10 12.44
C THR A 225 -11.90 5.80 12.01
N GLN A 226 -11.58 4.93 12.96
CA GLN A 226 -10.98 3.63 12.63
C GLN A 226 -11.91 2.80 11.74
N ASP A 227 -13.19 2.68 12.09
CA ASP A 227 -14.16 1.89 11.33
C ASP A 227 -14.23 2.32 9.87
N ARG A 228 -14.08 3.63 9.60
CA ARG A 228 -14.04 4.15 8.24
C ARG A 228 -12.75 3.75 7.52
N ILE A 229 -11.61 3.81 8.20
CA ILE A 229 -10.32 3.37 7.65
C ILE A 229 -10.38 1.88 7.30
N ASP A 230 -10.91 1.05 8.21
CA ASP A 230 -11.04 -0.39 8.02
C ASP A 230 -11.99 -0.71 6.84
N LYS A 231 -13.14 -0.01 6.75
CA LYS A 231 -14.06 -0.14 5.62
C LYS A 231 -13.37 0.19 4.29
N ILE A 232 -12.63 1.30 4.22
CA ILE A 232 -11.87 1.67 3.00
C ILE A 232 -10.84 0.59 2.67
N HIS A 233 -10.13 0.10 3.69
CA HIS A 233 -9.10 -0.91 3.52
C HIS A 233 -9.67 -2.20 2.93
N ASP A 234 -10.70 -2.75 3.56
CA ASP A 234 -11.32 -4.01 3.19
C ASP A 234 -12.05 -3.96 1.87
N ASN A 235 -12.66 -2.80 1.55
CA ASN A 235 -13.43 -2.62 0.32
C ASN A 235 -12.55 -2.45 -0.91
N ILE A 236 -11.44 -1.69 -0.86
CA ILE A 236 -10.71 -1.38 -2.09
C ILE A 236 -9.20 -1.48 -1.99
N ILE A 237 -8.59 -1.06 -0.89
CA ILE A 237 -7.13 -1.04 -0.78
C ILE A 237 -6.57 -2.45 -0.78
N ARG A 238 -7.20 -3.37 -0.03
CA ARG A 238 -6.83 -4.79 -0.02
C ARG A 238 -6.95 -5.42 -1.40
N GLN A 239 -8.00 -5.09 -2.15
CA GLN A 239 -8.18 -5.61 -3.52
C GLN A 239 -7.06 -5.14 -4.45
N ILE A 240 -6.69 -3.86 -4.38
CA ILE A 240 -5.59 -3.29 -5.18
C ILE A 240 -4.25 -3.90 -4.77
N ASN A 241 -4.01 -4.07 -3.47
CA ASN A 241 -2.79 -4.70 -2.98
C ASN A 241 -2.67 -6.14 -3.48
N ASN A 242 -3.78 -6.88 -3.53
CA ASN A 242 -3.81 -8.27 -3.98
C ASN A 242 -3.63 -8.46 -5.49
N LEU A 243 -3.64 -7.39 -6.30
CA LEU A 243 -3.29 -7.48 -7.71
C LEU A 243 -1.87 -8.02 -7.87
N ASP A 244 -1.66 -8.93 -8.82
CA ASP A 244 -0.32 -9.28 -9.28
C ASP A 244 0.38 -8.06 -9.90
N ASP A 245 1.69 -8.17 -10.14
CA ASP A 245 2.48 -7.03 -10.60
C ASP A 245 2.02 -6.48 -11.95
N SER A 246 1.59 -7.33 -12.88
CA SER A 246 1.11 -6.89 -14.19
C SER A 246 -0.22 -6.12 -14.05
N ASN A 247 -1.15 -6.67 -13.28
CA ASN A 247 -2.44 -6.05 -13.05
C ASN A 247 -2.34 -4.76 -12.22
N PHE A 248 -1.40 -4.68 -11.26
CA PHE A 248 -1.14 -3.47 -10.50
C PHE A 248 -0.56 -2.35 -11.38
N LEU A 249 0.39 -2.66 -12.27
CA LEU A 249 0.91 -1.68 -13.23
C LEU A 249 -0.19 -1.22 -14.21
N MET A 250 -1.04 -2.15 -14.67
CA MET A 250 -2.20 -1.82 -15.52
C MET A 250 -3.19 -0.90 -14.79
N PHE A 251 -3.41 -1.12 -13.49
CA PHE A 251 -4.22 -0.23 -12.65
C PHE A 251 -3.64 1.18 -12.62
N LEU A 252 -2.35 1.33 -12.30
CA LEU A 252 -1.70 2.65 -12.28
C LEU A 252 -1.68 3.32 -13.66
N GLN A 253 -1.50 2.54 -14.73
CA GLN A 253 -1.57 3.04 -16.10
C GLN A 253 -2.96 3.61 -16.40
N ARG A 254 -4.03 2.88 -16.07
CA ARG A 254 -5.42 3.31 -16.31
C ARG A 254 -5.85 4.52 -15.48
N MET A 255 -5.15 4.80 -14.37
CA MET A 255 -5.34 6.02 -13.59
C MET A 255 -4.84 7.28 -14.31
N ASN A 256 -3.95 7.16 -15.30
CA ASN A 256 -3.27 8.28 -15.97
C ASN A 256 -3.53 8.29 -17.49
N LEU A 257 -4.75 7.94 -17.91
CA LEU A 257 -5.14 7.90 -19.34
C LEU A 257 -5.01 9.24 -20.08
N ASN A 258 -4.83 10.35 -19.36
CA ASN A 258 -4.57 11.67 -19.94
C ASN A 258 -3.16 11.84 -20.51
N GLU A 259 -2.23 10.94 -20.19
CA GLU A 259 -0.86 10.99 -20.68
C GLU A 259 -0.77 10.62 -22.15
N THR A 260 0.28 11.08 -22.83
CA THR A 260 0.55 10.66 -24.21
C THR A 260 0.75 9.14 -24.28
N PRO A 261 0.36 8.46 -25.37
CA PRO A 261 0.52 7.01 -25.50
C PRO A 261 1.95 6.51 -25.28
N GLU A 262 2.95 7.31 -25.63
CA GLU A 262 4.37 7.03 -25.42
C GLU A 262 4.76 7.12 -23.93
N ASN A 263 4.26 8.15 -23.22
CA ASN A 263 4.53 8.31 -21.79
C ASN A 263 3.79 7.26 -20.96
N LEU A 264 2.58 6.89 -21.38
CA LEU A 264 1.75 5.89 -20.71
C LEU A 264 2.35 4.48 -20.78
N LYS A 265 3.47 4.26 -21.49
CA LYS A 265 4.24 2.99 -21.49
C LYS A 265 5.40 3.00 -20.49
N LYS A 266 5.69 4.13 -19.86
CA LYS A 266 6.84 4.31 -18.95
C LYS A 266 6.38 4.14 -17.52
N THR A 267 6.99 3.20 -16.79
CA THR A 267 6.74 2.94 -15.35
C THR A 267 6.87 4.19 -14.49
N GLN A 268 7.82 5.07 -14.83
CA GLN A 268 8.04 6.39 -14.23
C GLN A 268 6.78 7.28 -14.19
N ILE A 269 5.89 7.11 -15.18
CA ILE A 269 4.69 7.92 -15.39
C ILE A 269 3.46 7.30 -14.69
N TYR A 270 3.52 6.02 -14.36
CA TYR A 270 2.39 5.31 -13.75
C TYR A 270 2.07 5.88 -12.37
N TYR A 271 3.11 6.27 -11.63
CA TYR A 271 2.93 6.78 -10.29
C TYR A 271 2.78 8.31 -10.24
N ASN A 272 1.54 8.77 -10.34
CA ASN A 272 1.17 10.17 -10.15
C ASN A 272 0.76 10.43 -8.69
N LYS A 273 1.75 10.76 -7.84
CA LYS A 273 1.56 10.99 -6.40
C LYS A 273 0.46 12.01 -6.10
N GLU A 274 0.50 13.15 -6.77
CA GLU A 274 -0.41 14.27 -6.50
C GLU A 274 -1.82 13.98 -7.00
N GLY A 275 -1.95 13.35 -8.17
CA GLY A 275 -3.23 12.86 -8.66
C GLY A 275 -3.87 11.80 -7.77
N LEU A 276 -3.08 10.87 -7.24
CA LEU A 276 -3.56 9.88 -6.27
C LEU A 276 -4.07 10.55 -4.99
N LYS A 277 -3.36 11.53 -4.44
CA LYS A 277 -3.82 12.26 -3.25
C LYS A 277 -5.07 13.09 -3.52
N GLN A 278 -5.02 13.91 -4.57
CA GLN A 278 -6.00 14.95 -4.81
C GLN A 278 -7.28 14.41 -5.44
N VAL A 279 -7.21 13.33 -6.21
CA VAL A 279 -8.39 12.75 -6.85
C VAL A 279 -8.68 11.40 -6.23
N PHE A 280 -7.86 10.37 -6.49
CA PHE A 280 -8.18 8.99 -6.13
C PHE A 280 -8.53 8.79 -4.64
N PHE A 281 -7.58 9.03 -3.74
CA PHE A 281 -7.78 8.81 -2.30
C PHE A 281 -8.78 9.79 -1.69
N LYS A 282 -8.81 11.04 -2.17
CA LYS A 282 -9.83 12.01 -1.74
C LYS A 282 -11.24 11.47 -2.01
N MET A 283 -11.49 10.96 -3.23
CA MET A 283 -12.78 10.38 -3.58
C MET A 283 -13.11 9.13 -2.76
N ILE A 284 -12.16 8.19 -2.62
CA ILE A 284 -12.34 6.99 -1.79
C ILE A 284 -12.71 7.33 -0.35
N ILE A 285 -12.13 8.39 0.20
CA ILE A 285 -12.35 8.80 1.59
C ILE A 285 -13.68 9.54 1.75
N GLU A 286 -13.96 10.48 0.86
CA GLU A 286 -15.10 11.40 0.99
C GLU A 286 -16.41 10.79 0.49
N ILE A 287 -16.39 9.75 -0.36
CA ILE A 287 -17.61 9.05 -0.79
C ILE A 287 -18.01 8.01 0.27
N ILE A 288 -19.10 8.27 0.99
CA ILE A 288 -19.54 7.45 2.13
C ILE A 288 -20.76 6.57 1.82
N ASP A 289 -21.60 7.00 0.88
CA ASP A 289 -22.90 6.36 0.60
C ASP A 289 -22.84 5.32 -0.53
N THR A 290 -21.69 5.17 -1.16
CA THR A 290 -21.49 4.21 -2.25
C THR A 290 -20.12 3.57 -2.10
N ASP A 291 -20.08 2.25 -2.09
CA ASP A 291 -18.82 1.53 -1.98
C ASP A 291 -18.16 1.37 -3.37
N PRO A 292 -16.84 1.57 -3.45
CA PRO A 292 -16.09 1.39 -4.69
C PRO A 292 -15.96 -0.10 -5.03
N VAL A 293 -15.82 -0.40 -6.32
CA VAL A 293 -15.52 -1.74 -6.84
C VAL A 293 -14.31 -1.70 -7.76
N LEU A 294 -13.44 -2.72 -7.68
CA LEU A 294 -12.33 -2.91 -8.60
C LEU A 294 -12.76 -3.85 -9.73
N ILE A 295 -12.96 -3.32 -10.94
CA ILE A 295 -13.36 -4.08 -12.12
C ILE A 295 -12.39 -3.75 -13.25
N GLU A 296 -11.82 -4.79 -13.87
CA GLU A 296 -10.82 -4.63 -14.93
C GLU A 296 -9.69 -3.69 -14.49
N ASN A 297 -9.08 -3.94 -13.33
CA ASN A 297 -7.98 -3.12 -12.80
C ASN A 297 -8.31 -1.62 -12.68
N ILE A 298 -9.58 -1.25 -12.52
CA ILE A 298 -10.02 0.13 -12.35
C ILE A 298 -11.02 0.23 -11.22
N VAL A 299 -10.89 1.27 -10.41
CA VAL A 299 -11.84 1.56 -9.35
C VAL A 299 -13.01 2.36 -9.90
N LYS A 300 -14.21 1.83 -9.71
CA LYS A 300 -15.46 2.43 -10.16
C LYS A 300 -16.43 2.59 -8.98
N PHE A 301 -17.26 3.63 -9.05
CA PHE A 301 -18.45 3.77 -8.24
C PHE A 301 -19.67 3.62 -9.13
N ASN A 302 -20.62 2.80 -8.69
CA ASN A 302 -21.90 2.61 -9.36
C ASN A 302 -22.99 3.03 -8.37
N LYS A 303 -23.88 3.91 -8.82
CA LYS A 303 -25.03 4.35 -8.04
C LYS A 303 -26.28 4.16 -8.88
N ASP A 304 -27.26 3.46 -8.36
CA ASP A 304 -28.45 3.05 -9.13
C ASP A 304 -29.24 4.24 -9.71
N THR A 305 -29.14 5.41 -9.09
CA THR A 305 -29.78 6.65 -9.55
C THR A 305 -29.04 7.35 -10.69
N GLU A 306 -27.81 6.93 -11.00
CA GLU A 306 -26.96 7.54 -12.02
C GLU A 306 -26.80 6.58 -13.19
N ALA A 307 -27.12 7.04 -14.40
CA ALA A 307 -26.95 6.23 -15.61
C ALA A 307 -25.48 5.94 -15.92
N SER A 308 -24.56 6.81 -15.50
CA SER A 308 -23.13 6.67 -15.77
C SER A 308 -22.37 6.01 -14.63
N LYS A 309 -21.43 5.12 -14.97
CA LYS A 309 -20.47 4.56 -14.00
C LYS A 309 -19.34 5.55 -13.77
N PHE A 310 -19.06 5.88 -12.52
CA PHE A 310 -17.99 6.82 -12.20
C PHE A 310 -16.66 6.08 -12.08
N THR A 311 -15.69 6.46 -12.89
CA THR A 311 -14.35 5.85 -12.92
C THR A 311 -13.36 6.77 -12.23
N LEU A 312 -12.65 6.27 -11.22
CA LEU A 312 -11.59 7.04 -10.60
C LEU A 312 -10.36 7.11 -11.48
N THR A 313 -9.71 8.28 -11.45
CA THR A 313 -8.44 8.55 -12.12
C THR A 313 -7.52 9.32 -11.18
N ALA A 314 -6.29 9.59 -11.64
CA ALA A 314 -5.33 10.48 -11.01
C ALA A 314 -5.15 11.79 -11.82
N ILE A 315 -6.09 12.11 -12.71
CA ILE A 315 -5.96 13.23 -13.65
C ILE A 315 -6.13 14.56 -12.92
N ILE A 316 -5.11 15.41 -12.97
CA ILE A 316 -5.08 16.75 -12.35
C ILE A 316 -4.80 17.88 -13.35
N ALA A 317 -4.97 17.60 -14.64
CA ALA A 317 -4.75 18.57 -15.72
C ALA A 317 -5.66 19.80 -15.58
N GLU A 318 -5.19 20.94 -16.09
CA GLU A 318 -5.92 22.19 -16.02
C GLU A 318 -6.95 22.32 -17.15
N GLU A 319 -7.95 23.19 -16.96
CA GLU A 319 -9.05 23.37 -17.92
C GLU A 319 -8.57 23.80 -19.32
N GLU A 320 -7.43 24.49 -19.39
CA GLU A 320 -6.79 24.91 -20.64
C GLU A 320 -6.29 23.72 -21.49
N GLU A 321 -5.96 22.59 -20.85
CA GLU A 321 -5.39 21.40 -21.48
C GLU A 321 -6.47 20.39 -21.91
N LYS A 322 -7.75 20.68 -21.66
CA LYS A 322 -8.85 19.70 -21.78
C LYS A 322 -8.95 19.01 -23.13
N LEU A 323 -8.64 19.69 -24.24
CA LEU A 323 -8.71 19.09 -25.56
C LEU A 323 -7.62 18.05 -25.77
N THR A 324 -6.39 18.34 -25.34
CA THR A 324 -5.27 17.40 -25.35
C THR A 324 -5.53 16.21 -24.43
N VAL A 325 -6.11 16.46 -23.25
CA VAL A 325 -6.51 15.41 -22.32
C VAL A 325 -7.54 14.46 -22.97
N VAL A 326 -8.57 15.00 -23.61
CA VAL A 326 -9.60 14.20 -24.31
C VAL A 326 -8.98 13.35 -25.43
N GLU A 327 -8.12 13.95 -26.25
CA GLU A 327 -7.42 13.25 -27.34
C GLU A 327 -6.59 12.06 -26.82
N ASN A 328 -5.80 12.29 -25.77
CA ASN A 328 -4.98 11.24 -25.16
C ASN A 328 -5.84 10.13 -24.54
N ILE A 329 -6.91 10.48 -23.80
CA ILE A 329 -7.82 9.49 -23.20
C ILE A 329 -8.42 8.60 -24.28
N LEU A 330 -9.00 9.16 -25.34
CA LEU A 330 -9.64 8.37 -26.39
C LEU A 330 -8.65 7.47 -27.13
N THR A 331 -7.44 7.98 -27.39
CA THR A 331 -6.35 7.20 -28.00
C THR A 331 -5.96 6.03 -27.10
N ASN A 332 -5.79 6.28 -25.81
CA ASN A 332 -5.38 5.27 -24.85
C ASN A 332 -6.46 4.22 -24.60
N LEU A 333 -7.72 4.63 -24.45
CA LEU A 333 -8.86 3.70 -24.31
C LEU A 333 -8.93 2.72 -25.49
N LYS A 334 -8.80 3.25 -26.72
CA LYS A 334 -8.75 2.42 -27.92
C LYS A 334 -7.54 1.47 -27.91
N SER A 335 -6.34 1.98 -27.62
CA SER A 335 -5.11 1.18 -27.61
C SER A 335 -5.13 0.04 -26.58
N GLN A 336 -5.85 0.23 -25.48
CA GLN A 336 -5.99 -0.75 -24.40
C GLN A 336 -7.23 -1.65 -24.57
N ASN A 337 -7.95 -1.54 -25.70
CA ASN A 337 -9.19 -2.27 -25.98
C ASN A 337 -10.25 -2.12 -24.87
N LEU A 338 -10.34 -0.92 -24.28
CA LEU A 338 -11.33 -0.59 -23.27
C LEU A 338 -12.59 -0.08 -23.97
N LEU A 339 -13.72 -0.77 -23.77
CA LEU A 339 -15.02 -0.42 -24.35
C LEU A 339 -15.90 0.21 -23.29
N TRP A 340 -15.76 1.52 -23.08
CA TRP A 340 -16.44 2.24 -21.99
C TRP A 340 -17.56 3.13 -22.48
N GLU A 341 -18.75 2.55 -22.53
CA GLU A 341 -19.97 3.30 -22.77
C GLU A 341 -20.52 3.85 -21.45
N ASN A 342 -21.01 5.09 -21.44
CA ASN A 342 -21.63 5.72 -20.28
C ASN A 342 -20.71 5.78 -19.03
N HIS A 343 -19.42 6.11 -19.20
CA HIS A 343 -18.48 6.27 -18.08
C HIS A 343 -18.15 7.74 -17.81
N SER A 344 -18.26 8.14 -16.54
CA SER A 344 -17.83 9.45 -16.04
C SER A 344 -16.44 9.32 -15.40
N LEU A 345 -15.39 9.75 -16.10
CA LEU A 345 -14.02 9.74 -15.57
C LEU A 345 -13.83 10.92 -14.61
N ILE A 346 -13.64 10.62 -13.34
CA ILE A 346 -13.47 11.62 -12.30
C ILE A 346 -12.05 12.18 -12.38
N ASN A 347 -11.94 13.50 -12.47
CA ASN A 347 -10.66 14.21 -12.49
C ASN A 347 -10.73 15.46 -11.60
N ARG A 348 -9.64 16.21 -11.49
CA ARG A 348 -9.60 17.39 -10.60
C ARG A 348 -10.48 18.54 -11.09
N ASN A 349 -10.33 18.99 -12.34
CA ASN A 349 -10.75 20.34 -12.74
C ASN A 349 -11.63 20.41 -14.00
N ILE A 350 -11.64 19.37 -14.83
CA ILE A 350 -12.22 19.38 -16.18
C ILE A 350 -13.64 18.79 -16.19
N GLU A 351 -14.58 19.50 -16.83
CA GLU A 351 -15.90 18.96 -17.18
C GLU A 351 -16.06 19.01 -18.71
N ILE A 352 -16.06 17.85 -19.37
CA ILE A 352 -16.16 17.79 -20.83
C ILE A 352 -16.64 16.41 -21.33
N GLU A 353 -17.49 16.40 -22.34
CA GLU A 353 -17.88 15.18 -23.06
C GLU A 353 -16.75 14.72 -23.99
N LEU A 354 -16.41 13.43 -23.96
CA LEU A 354 -15.24 12.93 -24.68
C LEU A 354 -15.44 12.94 -26.20
N ILE A 355 -16.50 12.30 -26.71
CA ILE A 355 -16.74 12.19 -28.16
C ILE A 355 -17.04 13.56 -28.77
N ASN A 356 -17.99 14.29 -28.18
CA ASN A 356 -18.49 15.56 -28.72
C ASN A 356 -17.42 16.68 -28.75
N ARG A 357 -16.29 16.46 -28.08
CA ARG A 357 -15.17 17.40 -28.04
C ARG A 357 -13.86 16.77 -28.47
N ASN A 358 -13.91 15.62 -29.16
CA ASN A 358 -12.74 14.96 -29.71
C ASN A 358 -12.13 15.82 -30.85
N PRO A 359 -10.90 16.34 -30.71
CA PRO A 359 -10.27 17.13 -31.76
C PRO A 359 -10.18 16.38 -33.10
N ALA A 360 -9.99 15.06 -33.08
CA ALA A 360 -9.91 14.24 -34.29
C ALA A 360 -11.23 14.22 -35.09
N ILE A 361 -12.39 14.29 -34.43
CA ILE A 361 -13.72 14.30 -35.07
C ILE A 361 -14.08 15.71 -35.58
N PHE A 362 -13.67 16.77 -34.87
CA PHE A 362 -14.14 18.13 -35.14
C PHE A 362 -13.13 19.00 -35.89
N MET A 363 -11.93 18.49 -36.20
CA MET A 363 -10.93 19.14 -37.04
C MET A 363 -10.80 18.55 -38.46
N VAL A 364 -11.61 17.54 -38.82
CA VAL A 364 -11.65 16.97 -40.19
C VAL A 364 -12.56 17.75 -41.15
N ALA A 365 -12.24 17.68 -42.45
CA ALA A 365 -12.74 18.61 -43.46
C ALA A 365 -14.12 18.25 -44.05
N THR A 366 -14.62 17.02 -43.93
CA THR A 366 -15.89 16.60 -44.55
C THR A 366 -16.86 15.88 -43.60
N PRO A 367 -18.19 16.00 -43.82
CA PRO A 367 -19.21 15.30 -43.03
C PRO A 367 -19.07 13.77 -43.04
N GLU A 368 -18.67 13.17 -44.16
CA GLU A 368 -18.53 11.71 -44.27
C GLU A 368 -17.36 11.16 -43.44
N GLN A 369 -16.25 11.91 -43.37
CA GLN A 369 -15.12 11.54 -42.49
C GLN A 369 -15.48 11.69 -41.02
N LYS A 370 -16.31 12.68 -40.70
CA LYS A 370 -16.83 12.89 -39.35
C LYS A 370 -17.71 11.74 -38.88
N ASP A 371 -18.55 11.20 -39.77
CA ASP A 371 -19.40 10.04 -39.47
C ASP A 371 -18.57 8.76 -39.31
N ASP A 372 -17.58 8.50 -40.18
CA ASP A 372 -16.65 7.36 -40.04
C ASP A 372 -15.81 7.45 -38.76
N ASP A 373 -15.36 8.65 -38.37
CA ASP A 373 -14.64 8.85 -37.12
C ASP A 373 -15.56 8.73 -35.89
N ASN A 374 -16.81 9.20 -35.96
CA ASN A 374 -17.79 8.97 -34.90
C ASN A 374 -18.03 7.46 -34.68
N ASP A 375 -18.19 6.69 -35.76
CA ASP A 375 -18.39 5.24 -35.70
C ASP A 375 -17.22 4.52 -35.01
N LYS A 376 -15.98 5.00 -35.20
CA LYS A 376 -14.77 4.48 -34.51
C LYS A 376 -14.83 4.67 -32.99
N PHE A 377 -15.60 5.62 -32.49
CA PHE A 377 -15.68 5.96 -31.07
C PHE A 377 -17.06 5.67 -30.44
N MET A 378 -17.98 5.01 -31.14
CA MET A 378 -19.34 4.71 -30.63
C MET A 378 -19.34 4.01 -29.26
N PHE A 379 -18.33 3.18 -28.97
CA PHE A 379 -18.17 2.52 -27.67
C PHE A 379 -17.85 3.48 -26.51
N PHE A 380 -17.64 4.76 -26.77
CA PHE A 380 -17.40 5.81 -25.77
C PHE A 380 -18.59 6.78 -25.65
N ALA A 381 -19.74 6.40 -26.21
CA ALA A 381 -20.93 7.23 -26.19
C ALA A 381 -21.31 7.61 -24.75
N ASN A 382 -21.68 8.88 -24.57
CA ASN A 382 -22.03 9.49 -23.29
C ASN A 382 -20.92 9.44 -22.22
N SER A 383 -19.69 9.09 -22.59
CA SER A 383 -18.55 9.15 -21.67
C SER A 383 -17.99 10.56 -21.60
N LYS A 384 -17.60 10.96 -20.39
CA LYS A 384 -17.17 12.33 -20.09
C LYS A 384 -16.15 12.38 -18.97
N LEU A 385 -15.40 13.47 -18.91
CA LEU A 385 -14.67 13.89 -17.72
C LEU A 385 -15.61 14.69 -16.82
N VAL A 386 -15.61 14.36 -15.54
CA VAL A 386 -16.40 15.03 -14.50
C VAL A 386 -15.47 15.52 -13.40
N LYS A 387 -15.70 16.73 -12.91
CA LYS A 387 -14.93 17.26 -11.78
C LYS A 387 -15.19 16.45 -10.53
N ARG A 388 -14.16 16.25 -9.70
CA ARG A 388 -14.29 15.48 -8.46
C ARG A 388 -15.34 16.09 -7.52
N GLU A 389 -15.48 17.42 -7.44
CA GLU A 389 -16.48 18.10 -6.62
C GLU A 389 -17.91 17.76 -7.08
N ASP A 390 -18.16 17.75 -8.40
CA ASP A 390 -19.47 17.41 -8.97
C ASP A 390 -19.78 15.91 -8.81
N ALA A 391 -18.77 15.06 -8.98
CA ALA A 391 -18.90 13.63 -8.75
C ALA A 391 -19.17 13.31 -7.26
N LEU A 392 -18.52 14.01 -6.32
CA LEU A 392 -18.79 13.88 -4.88
C LEU A 392 -20.24 14.20 -4.55
N LEU A 393 -20.76 15.32 -5.08
CA LEU A 393 -22.15 15.71 -4.89
C LEU A 393 -23.10 14.61 -5.39
N LYS A 394 -22.87 14.07 -6.59
CA LYS A 394 -23.73 13.01 -7.15
C LYS A 394 -23.64 11.70 -6.38
N LEU A 395 -22.45 11.31 -5.94
CA LEU A 395 -22.23 10.03 -5.28
C LEU A 395 -22.72 10.04 -3.81
N ASN A 396 -22.60 11.16 -3.10
CA ASN A 396 -23.06 11.30 -1.71
C ASN A 396 -24.50 11.83 -1.56
N ASN A 397 -25.05 12.57 -2.52
CA ASN A 397 -26.43 13.03 -2.37
C ASN A 397 -27.39 11.85 -2.61
N GLY A 398 -27.95 11.27 -1.54
CA GLY A 398 -29.20 10.53 -1.64
C GLY A 398 -30.29 11.49 -2.12
N ASN A 399 -31.17 11.03 -3.02
CA ASN A 399 -32.30 11.80 -3.55
C ASN A 399 -32.98 12.66 -2.48
N ASN A 400 -32.74 13.97 -2.51
CA ASN A 400 -33.75 14.95 -2.12
C ASN A 400 -34.46 15.36 -3.42
N ASN A 401 -35.33 14.48 -3.90
CA ASN A 401 -36.47 14.82 -4.76
C ASN A 401 -37.53 13.75 -4.56
#